data_AF-A0A2A4J3Y2-F1
#
_entry.id   AF-A0A2A4J3Y2-F1
#
_cell.length_a   1.000
_cell.length_b   1.000
_cell.length_c   1.000
_cell.angle_alpha   90.00
_cell.angle_beta   90.00
_cell.angle_gamma   90.00
#
_symmetry.space_group_name_H-M   'P 1'
#
loop_
_entity.id
_entity.type
_entity.pdbx_description
1 polymer ?
#
loop_
_entity_poly.entity_id
_entity_poly.type
_entity_poly.pdbx_seq_one_letter_code
_entity_poly.pdbx_strand_id
1 'polypeptide(L)'
;MSQILKNFFTSESEIFTGIHATFSDGNYFSIEGIPLSDIPLPWAEHEPDNMEDDERCLIFNGNGDLADRMCEETRPYICYRNGSKEVETNECGTVDNEYRLDHRTKSCYKFHTVPRTFARAHFACSAEGGHLVIINSETEAQVLREIFAKYQAGTMPGLFWKNVAFIGFQDWGERGDWRTIH
;
A
#
# COMPACT_ATOMS: atom_id res chain seq x y z
N MET A 1 22.31 -28.70 -7.13
CA MET A 1 21.12 -28.21 -7.88
C MET A 1 21.07 -26.67 -7.76
N SER A 2 22.06 -25.97 -8.33
CA SER A 2 22.32 -24.52 -8.10
C SER A 2 22.75 -23.82 -9.40
N GLN A 3 22.06 -24.12 -10.51
CA GLN A 3 22.43 -23.59 -11.84
C GLN A 3 21.24 -23.10 -12.67
N ILE A 4 20.07 -22.86 -12.05
CA ILE A 4 18.87 -22.41 -12.78
C ILE A 4 18.60 -20.90 -12.62
N LEU A 5 19.13 -20.23 -11.59
CA LEU A 5 18.92 -18.79 -11.39
C LEU A 5 19.87 -17.87 -12.17
N LYS A 6 20.92 -18.39 -12.81
CA LYS A 6 21.96 -17.57 -13.46
C LYS A 6 21.61 -17.01 -14.85
N ASN A 7 20.45 -17.34 -15.42
CA ASN A 7 20.16 -17.03 -16.83
C ASN A 7 19.07 -15.97 -17.07
N PHE A 8 18.62 -15.24 -16.04
CA PHE A 8 17.68 -14.12 -16.24
C PHE A 8 18.06 -12.81 -15.53
N PHE A 9 19.04 -12.81 -14.62
CA PHE A 9 19.56 -11.62 -13.96
C PHE A 9 20.99 -11.40 -14.40
N THR A 10 21.24 -10.33 -15.17
CA THR A 10 22.61 -9.85 -15.41
C THR A 10 23.13 -9.21 -14.12
N SER A 11 24.45 -9.03 -13.98
CA SER A 11 25.03 -8.30 -12.84
C SER A 11 24.54 -6.86 -12.71
N GLU A 12 23.88 -6.32 -13.75
CA GLU A 12 23.28 -4.98 -13.77
C GLU A 12 21.77 -5.00 -13.45
N SER A 13 21.19 -6.17 -13.17
CA SER A 13 19.76 -6.27 -12.85
C SER A 13 19.53 -5.99 -11.37
N GLU A 14 18.80 -4.91 -11.07
CA GLU A 14 18.42 -4.52 -9.72
C GLU A 14 16.90 -4.54 -9.58
N ILE A 15 16.40 -5.05 -8.45
CA ILE A 15 14.96 -5.05 -8.14
C ILE A 15 14.68 -4.29 -6.86
N PHE A 16 13.53 -3.63 -6.77
CA PHE A 16 13.09 -3.11 -5.47
C PHE A 16 12.70 -4.23 -4.52
N THR A 17 13.07 -4.03 -3.25
CA THR A 17 12.60 -4.83 -2.13
C THR A 17 11.49 -4.09 -1.37
N GLY A 18 10.90 -4.75 -0.37
CA GLY A 18 9.98 -4.11 0.57
C GLY A 18 10.67 -3.41 1.75
N ILE A 19 11.98 -3.18 1.70
CA ILE A 19 12.75 -2.56 2.79
C ILE A 19 13.03 -1.10 2.45
N HIS A 20 12.73 -0.20 3.39
CA HIS A 20 12.89 1.23 3.18
C HIS A 20 13.07 2.02 4.49
N ALA A 21 13.63 3.23 4.39
CA ALA A 21 13.84 4.20 5.46
C ALA A 21 12.96 5.45 5.32
N THR A 22 11.93 5.43 4.47
CA THR A 22 11.07 6.62 4.17
C THR A 22 10.31 7.19 5.38
N PHE A 23 10.26 6.50 6.51
CA PHE A 23 9.66 7.00 7.76
C PHE A 23 10.66 7.62 8.74
N SER A 24 11.93 7.19 8.67
CA SER A 24 13.02 7.68 9.52
C SER A 24 14.34 7.43 8.81
N ASP A 25 15.02 8.50 8.44
CA ASP A 25 16.29 8.43 7.72
C ASP A 25 17.31 7.54 8.43
N GLY A 26 18.00 6.70 7.66
CA GLY A 26 18.99 5.72 8.14
C GLY A 26 18.42 4.51 8.87
N ASN A 27 17.11 4.47 9.17
CA ASN A 27 16.47 3.35 9.86
C ASN A 27 15.62 2.52 8.88
N TYR A 28 16.25 1.56 8.22
CA TYR A 28 15.60 0.66 7.28
C TYR A 28 14.84 -0.45 7.98
N PHE A 29 13.57 -0.65 7.57
CA PHE A 29 12.73 -1.75 8.03
C PHE A 29 12.03 -2.42 6.85
N SER A 30 11.74 -3.72 6.99
CA SER A 30 10.81 -4.38 6.10
C SER A 30 9.38 -3.86 6.33
N ILE A 31 8.51 -4.10 5.36
CA ILE A 31 7.06 -3.86 5.50
C ILE A 31 6.41 -4.59 6.69
N GLU A 32 7.06 -5.62 7.25
CA GLU A 32 6.61 -6.36 8.43
C GLU A 32 7.21 -5.81 9.74
N GLY A 33 8.00 -4.73 9.67
CA GLY A 33 8.63 -4.08 10.82
C GLY A 33 9.93 -4.75 11.30
N ILE A 34 10.53 -5.62 10.50
CA ILE A 34 11.82 -6.26 10.83
C ILE A 34 12.94 -5.26 10.53
N PRO A 35 13.82 -4.94 11.51
CA PRO A 35 14.93 -4.02 11.28
C PRO A 35 15.98 -4.65 10.36
N LEU A 36 16.66 -3.82 9.57
CA LEU A 36 17.70 -4.30 8.65
C LEU A 36 18.84 -5.07 9.34
N SER A 37 19.14 -4.76 10.61
CA SER A 37 20.14 -5.50 11.42
C SER A 37 19.86 -7.00 11.54
N ASP A 38 18.60 -7.40 11.39
CA ASP A 38 18.15 -8.77 11.55
C ASP A 38 18.03 -9.50 10.20
N ILE A 39 18.30 -8.80 9.09
CA ILE A 39 18.21 -9.32 7.72
C ILE A 39 19.64 -9.70 7.26
N PRO A 40 19.93 -10.99 7.04
CA PRO A 40 21.29 -11.47 6.78
C PRO A 40 21.68 -11.33 5.30
N LEU A 41 21.63 -10.10 4.77
CA LEU A 41 22.03 -9.80 3.39
C LEU A 41 23.25 -8.86 3.36
N PRO A 42 24.25 -9.13 2.51
CA PRO A 42 25.41 -8.26 2.37
C PRO A 42 25.06 -6.98 1.60
N TRP A 43 25.82 -5.92 1.84
CA TRP A 43 25.81 -4.72 1.01
C TRP A 43 26.68 -4.91 -0.23
N ALA A 44 26.32 -4.25 -1.32
CA ALA A 44 27.18 -4.16 -2.49
C ALA A 44 28.40 -3.27 -2.17
N GLU A 45 29.41 -3.33 -3.03
CA GLU A 45 30.61 -2.52 -2.85
C GLU A 45 30.23 -1.03 -2.86
N HIS A 46 30.69 -0.30 -1.84
CA HIS A 46 30.41 1.13 -1.60
C HIS A 46 29.00 1.48 -1.11
N GLU A 47 28.15 0.51 -0.82
CA GLU A 47 26.79 0.73 -0.32
C GLU A 47 26.68 0.54 1.22
N PRO A 48 25.70 1.16 1.88
CA PRO A 48 24.82 2.22 1.34
C PRO A 48 25.55 3.56 1.22
N ASP A 49 25.31 4.32 0.16
CA ASP A 49 25.98 5.60 -0.09
C ASP A 49 25.08 6.84 0.06
N ASN A 50 23.75 6.65 0.15
CA ASN A 50 22.77 7.70 0.38
C ASN A 50 22.96 8.92 -0.55
N MET A 51 23.03 8.68 -1.85
CA MET A 51 23.24 9.74 -2.84
C MET A 51 22.19 10.84 -2.74
N GLU A 52 22.65 12.10 -2.81
CA GLU A 52 21.83 13.32 -2.70
C GLU A 52 21.00 13.43 -1.40
N ASP A 53 21.33 12.64 -0.37
CA ASP A 53 20.53 12.50 0.85
C ASP A 53 19.07 12.04 0.59
N ASP A 54 18.85 11.25 -0.46
CA ASP A 54 17.51 10.88 -0.94
C ASP A 54 17.29 9.37 -1.18
N GLU A 55 18.26 8.51 -0.88
CA GLU A 55 18.17 7.08 -1.16
C GLU A 55 17.56 6.29 0.01
N ARG A 56 16.23 6.24 0.02
CA ARG A 56 15.46 5.65 1.13
C ARG A 56 14.89 4.27 0.84
N CYS A 57 15.12 3.67 -0.33
CA CYS A 57 14.58 2.37 -0.70
C CYS A 57 15.69 1.37 -1.00
N LEU A 58 15.63 0.16 -0.44
CA LEU A 58 16.64 -0.86 -0.72
C LEU A 58 16.30 -1.68 -1.96
N ILE A 59 17.30 -1.87 -2.80
CA ILE A 59 17.26 -2.79 -3.92
C ILE A 59 18.00 -4.08 -3.58
N PHE A 60 17.76 -5.11 -4.38
CA PHE A 60 18.53 -6.35 -4.40
C PHE A 60 19.06 -6.56 -5.82
N ASN A 61 20.37 -6.69 -5.96
CA ASN A 61 21.02 -6.81 -7.26
C ASN A 61 21.21 -8.28 -7.68
N GLY A 62 21.62 -8.50 -8.94
CA GLY A 62 21.86 -9.84 -9.49
C GLY A 62 22.98 -10.64 -8.82
N ASN A 63 23.85 -9.99 -8.03
CA ASN A 63 24.90 -10.65 -7.24
C ASN A 63 24.40 -11.15 -5.88
N GLY A 64 23.23 -10.66 -5.45
CA GLY A 64 22.65 -11.01 -4.16
C GLY A 64 22.93 -9.99 -3.05
N ASP A 65 23.35 -8.79 -3.43
CA ASP A 65 23.73 -7.74 -2.49
C ASP A 65 22.66 -6.62 -2.45
N LEU A 66 22.63 -5.89 -1.33
CA LEU A 66 21.79 -4.73 -1.11
C LEU A 66 22.48 -3.44 -1.56
N ALA A 67 21.68 -2.48 -2.02
CA ALA A 67 22.06 -1.08 -2.21
C ALA A 67 20.86 -0.19 -1.88
N ASP A 68 21.09 1.04 -1.44
CA ASP A 68 20.02 2.03 -1.33
C ASP A 68 19.87 2.82 -2.63
N ARG A 69 18.63 3.16 -3.00
CA ARG A 69 18.30 3.95 -4.19
C ARG A 69 17.18 4.92 -3.89
N MET A 70 17.05 5.94 -4.72
CA MET A 70 15.90 6.86 -4.71
C MET A 70 14.63 6.06 -4.98
N CYS A 71 13.62 6.24 -4.14
CA CYS A 71 12.36 5.50 -4.23
C CYS A 71 11.55 5.83 -5.50
N GLU A 72 11.83 6.99 -6.11
CA GLU A 72 11.17 7.56 -7.27
C GLU A 72 11.68 6.96 -8.60
N GLU A 73 12.80 6.23 -8.58
CA GLU A 73 13.31 5.55 -9.76
C GLU A 73 12.39 4.42 -10.21
N THR A 74 12.39 4.11 -11.52
CA THR A 74 11.62 2.98 -12.05
C THR A 74 12.50 1.74 -12.12
N ARG A 75 12.13 0.69 -11.38
CA ARG A 75 12.87 -0.58 -11.35
C ARG A 75 11.91 -1.78 -11.34
N PRO A 76 12.33 -2.95 -11.85
CA PRO A 76 11.57 -4.19 -11.64
C PRO A 76 11.42 -4.52 -10.15
N TYR A 77 10.42 -5.32 -9.79
CA TYR A 77 10.16 -5.70 -8.40
C TYR A 77 9.53 -7.09 -8.34
N ILE A 78 9.61 -7.73 -7.17
CA ILE A 78 9.01 -9.04 -6.90
C ILE A 78 8.03 -8.90 -5.74
N CYS A 79 6.77 -9.30 -5.96
CA CYS A 79 5.79 -9.39 -4.88
C CYS A 79 5.99 -10.68 -4.08
N TYR A 80 6.01 -10.58 -2.75
CA TYR A 80 6.02 -11.72 -1.85
C TYR A 80 4.60 -12.04 -1.36
N ARG A 81 4.26 -13.33 -1.32
CA ARG A 81 3.08 -13.85 -0.62
C ARG A 81 3.42 -15.18 0.01
N ASN A 82 3.10 -15.34 1.29
CA ASN A 82 3.30 -16.60 2.00
C ASN A 82 2.32 -17.68 1.47
N GLY A 83 2.86 -18.84 1.07
CA GLY A 83 2.08 -19.95 0.52
C GLY A 83 1.46 -20.89 1.56
N SER A 84 1.84 -20.82 2.84
CA SER A 84 1.38 -21.74 3.90
C SER A 84 0.18 -21.23 4.69
N LYS A 85 -0.30 -20.02 4.41
CA LYS A 85 -1.51 -19.48 5.00
C LYS A 85 -2.68 -19.73 4.04
N GLU A 86 -3.30 -20.90 4.13
CA GLU A 86 -4.71 -21.00 3.76
C GLU A 86 -5.47 -20.10 4.74
N VAL A 87 -5.76 -18.87 4.31
CA VAL A 87 -6.57 -17.97 5.12
C VAL A 87 -8.00 -18.15 4.65
N GLU A 88 -8.87 -18.57 5.57
CA GLU A 88 -10.30 -18.47 5.35
C GLU A 88 -10.64 -16.99 5.10
N THR A 89 -11.04 -16.70 3.88
CA THR A 89 -11.53 -15.38 3.53
C THR A 89 -13.01 -15.27 3.88
N ASN A 90 -13.44 -14.07 4.22
CA ASN A 90 -14.87 -13.78 4.37
C ASN A 90 -15.55 -13.66 2.99
N GLU A 91 -16.86 -13.37 2.98
CA GLU A 91 -17.66 -13.21 1.75
C GLU A 91 -17.14 -12.12 0.79
N CYS A 92 -16.25 -11.25 1.27
CA CYS A 92 -15.59 -10.21 0.49
C CYS A 92 -14.25 -10.66 -0.11
N GLY A 93 -13.86 -11.93 0.05
CA GLY A 93 -12.59 -12.44 -0.46
C GLY A 93 -11.36 -11.90 0.28
N THR A 94 -11.55 -11.25 1.43
CA THR A 94 -10.47 -10.73 2.28
C THR A 94 -10.45 -11.42 3.63
N VAL A 95 -9.31 -11.35 4.30
CA VAL A 95 -9.09 -11.84 5.67
C VAL A 95 -9.52 -10.80 6.72
N ASP A 96 -9.78 -9.57 6.27
CA ASP A 96 -10.18 -8.46 7.10
C ASP A 96 -11.69 -8.48 7.35
N ASN A 97 -12.07 -8.82 8.58
CA ASN A 97 -13.46 -8.90 9.03
C ASN A 97 -14.17 -7.54 9.16
N GLU A 98 -13.49 -6.42 8.95
CA GLU A 98 -14.13 -5.10 8.88
C GLU A 98 -14.80 -4.86 7.53
N TYR A 99 -14.37 -5.55 6.46
CA TYR A 99 -15.11 -5.56 5.20
C TYR A 99 -16.41 -6.34 5.36
N ARG A 100 -17.52 -5.68 5.03
CA ARG A 100 -18.87 -6.26 5.12
C ARG A 100 -19.55 -6.20 3.77
N LEU A 101 -20.04 -7.35 3.31
CA LEU A 101 -20.85 -7.46 2.11
C LEU A 101 -22.22 -6.83 2.35
N ASP A 102 -22.63 -5.89 1.48
CA ASP A 102 -24.03 -5.48 1.39
C ASP A 102 -24.70 -6.24 0.25
N HIS A 103 -25.72 -7.05 0.58
CA HIS A 103 -26.37 -7.91 -0.40
C HIS A 103 -27.21 -7.14 -1.44
N ARG A 104 -27.55 -5.86 -1.20
CA ARG A 104 -28.29 -5.01 -2.15
C ARG A 104 -27.40 -4.54 -3.28
N THR A 105 -26.17 -4.14 -2.97
CA THR A 105 -25.18 -3.66 -3.97
C THR A 105 -24.24 -4.76 -4.45
N LYS A 106 -24.24 -5.94 -3.81
CA LYS A 106 -23.30 -7.04 -4.07
C LYS A 106 -21.83 -6.60 -3.95
N SER A 107 -21.60 -5.61 -3.10
CA SER A 107 -20.30 -4.96 -2.93
C SER A 107 -19.92 -4.95 -1.46
N CYS A 108 -18.62 -4.94 -1.21
CA CYS A 108 -18.06 -4.98 0.13
C CYS A 108 -17.52 -3.62 0.53
N TYR A 109 -17.84 -3.20 1.76
CA TYR A 109 -17.47 -1.89 2.27
C TYR A 109 -16.78 -2.01 3.62
N LYS A 110 -15.78 -1.16 3.82
CA LYS A 110 -15.09 -0.93 5.08
C LYS A 110 -14.99 0.57 5.30
N PHE A 111 -15.23 1.03 6.53
CA PHE A 111 -15.09 2.44 6.89
C PHE A 111 -13.87 2.61 7.80
N HIS A 112 -12.89 3.38 7.32
CA HIS A 112 -11.69 3.71 8.09
C HIS A 112 -11.95 4.92 9.01
N THR A 113 -11.83 4.72 10.32
CA THR A 113 -12.05 5.78 11.33
C THR A 113 -10.84 6.70 11.54
N VAL A 114 -9.64 6.24 11.16
CA VAL A 114 -8.39 7.00 11.26
C VAL A 114 -8.29 7.95 10.06
N PRO A 115 -8.26 9.28 10.27
CA PRO A 115 -8.22 10.24 9.18
C PRO A 115 -6.90 10.18 8.41
N ARG A 116 -6.98 10.32 7.08
CA ARG A 116 -5.84 10.34 6.16
C ARG A 116 -6.05 11.45 5.12
N THR A 117 -4.97 11.92 4.48
CA THR A 117 -5.08 12.75 3.28
C THR A 117 -5.68 11.92 2.13
N PHE A 118 -6.26 12.55 1.10
CA PHE A 118 -6.84 11.84 -0.04
C PHE A 118 -5.88 10.81 -0.64
N ALA A 119 -4.64 11.20 -0.94
CA ALA A 119 -3.62 10.30 -1.48
C ALA A 119 -3.32 9.10 -0.56
N ARG A 120 -3.26 9.33 0.77
CA ARG A 120 -3.04 8.25 1.75
C ARG A 120 -4.27 7.36 1.93
N ALA A 121 -5.48 7.90 1.78
CA ALA A 121 -6.72 7.13 1.82
C ALA A 121 -6.85 6.25 0.57
N HIS A 122 -6.57 6.82 -0.61
CA HIS A 122 -6.49 6.09 -1.88
C HIS A 122 -5.49 4.94 -1.79
N PHE A 123 -4.24 5.22 -1.38
CA PHE A 123 -3.20 4.20 -1.21
C PHE A 123 -3.63 3.09 -0.25
N ALA A 124 -4.26 3.42 0.87
CA ALA A 124 -4.74 2.42 1.82
C ALA A 124 -5.80 1.50 1.19
N CYS A 125 -6.79 2.05 0.49
CA CYS A 125 -7.81 1.24 -0.20
C CYS A 125 -7.19 0.36 -1.30
N SER A 126 -6.26 0.90 -2.08
CA SER A 126 -5.53 0.14 -3.12
C SER A 126 -4.72 -1.01 -2.54
N ALA A 127 -4.04 -0.79 -1.42
CA ALA A 127 -3.28 -1.83 -0.71
C ALA A 127 -4.20 -2.93 -0.14
N GLU A 128 -5.45 -2.59 0.19
CA GLU A 128 -6.49 -3.54 0.62
C GLU A 128 -7.15 -4.29 -0.56
N GLY A 129 -6.72 -4.02 -1.81
CA GLY A 129 -7.27 -4.66 -3.02
C GLY A 129 -8.58 -4.04 -3.52
N GLY A 130 -8.89 -2.80 -3.10
CA GLY A 130 -10.05 -2.04 -3.55
C GLY A 130 -9.69 -0.60 -3.94
N HIS A 131 -10.68 0.28 -3.91
CA HIS A 131 -10.50 1.72 -4.17
C HIS A 131 -11.44 2.54 -3.29
N LEU A 132 -11.23 3.86 -3.22
CA LEU A 132 -12.17 4.76 -2.56
C LEU A 132 -13.56 4.65 -3.22
N VAL A 133 -14.62 4.67 -2.42
CA VAL A 133 -15.97 4.38 -2.91
C VAL A 133 -16.43 5.36 -3.98
N ILE A 134 -17.03 4.83 -5.05
CA ILE A 134 -17.64 5.60 -6.14
C ILE A 134 -19.14 5.34 -6.08
N ILE A 135 -19.94 6.39 -5.91
CA ILE A 135 -21.40 6.26 -5.77
C ILE A 135 -22.03 6.24 -7.15
N ASN A 136 -22.48 5.07 -7.59
CA ASN A 136 -23.05 4.86 -8.93
C ASN A 136 -24.57 4.65 -8.93
N SER A 137 -25.19 4.51 -7.76
CA SER A 137 -26.64 4.29 -7.63
C SER A 137 -27.22 4.88 -6.36
N GLU A 138 -28.53 5.12 -6.36
CA GLU A 138 -29.29 5.54 -5.16
C GLU A 138 -29.19 4.50 -4.04
N THR A 139 -29.26 3.21 -4.39
CA THR A 139 -29.08 2.09 -3.45
C THR A 139 -27.72 2.17 -2.77
N GLU A 140 -26.65 2.42 -3.52
CA GLU A 140 -25.31 2.56 -2.97
C GLU A 140 -25.19 3.80 -2.07
N ALA A 141 -25.74 4.94 -2.49
CA ALA A 141 -25.77 6.14 -1.65
C ALA A 141 -26.46 5.88 -0.29
N GLN A 142 -27.56 5.13 -0.31
CA GLN A 142 -28.30 4.75 0.89
C GLN A 142 -27.49 3.80 1.80
N VAL A 143 -26.84 2.79 1.22
CA VAL A 143 -25.95 1.86 1.95
C VAL A 143 -24.83 2.63 2.64
N LEU A 144 -24.17 3.54 1.93
CA LEU A 144 -23.06 4.33 2.48
C LEU A 144 -23.51 5.27 3.59
N ARG A 145 -24.70 5.86 3.46
CA ARG A 145 -25.30 6.66 4.53
C ARG A 145 -25.53 5.83 5.79
N GLU A 146 -26.05 4.62 5.65
CA GLU A 146 -26.27 3.69 6.77
C GLU A 146 -24.95 3.24 7.40
N ILE A 147 -23.90 3.00 6.61
CA ILE A 147 -22.56 2.68 7.11
C ILE A 147 -22.01 3.87 7.90
N PHE A 148 -22.01 5.07 7.32
CA PHE A 148 -21.45 6.27 7.95
C PHE A 148 -22.16 6.61 9.26
N ALA A 149 -23.49 6.44 9.32
CA ALA A 149 -24.28 6.69 10.52
C ALA A 149 -23.94 5.78 11.71
N LYS A 150 -23.31 4.62 11.49
CA LYS A 150 -22.86 3.72 12.57
C LYS A 150 -21.65 4.27 13.33
N TYR A 151 -20.86 5.15 12.72
CA TYR A 151 -19.62 5.66 13.29
C TYR A 151 -19.84 7.06 13.87
N GLN A 152 -19.83 7.14 15.20
CA GLN A 152 -20.04 8.40 15.91
C GLN A 152 -18.75 9.23 15.93
N ALA A 153 -18.88 10.56 15.93
CA ALA A 153 -17.75 11.49 16.02
C ALA A 153 -16.80 11.22 17.21
N GLY A 154 -17.30 10.63 18.31
CA GLY A 154 -16.49 10.26 19.46
C GLY A 154 -15.51 9.10 19.20
N THR A 155 -15.80 8.22 18.22
CA THR A 155 -14.98 7.03 17.95
C THR A 155 -13.83 7.29 16.97
N MET A 156 -13.80 8.47 16.34
CA MET A 156 -12.77 8.84 15.37
C MET A 156 -11.66 9.68 16.04
N PRO A 157 -10.39 9.25 16.01
CA PRO A 157 -9.29 9.97 16.63
C PRO A 157 -8.86 11.19 15.81
N GLY A 158 -8.45 12.28 16.47
CA GLY A 158 -7.89 13.47 15.84
C GLY A 158 -8.86 14.65 15.65
N LEU A 159 -8.32 15.75 15.13
CA LEU A 159 -9.01 17.03 14.92
C LEU A 159 -9.27 17.27 13.43
N PHE A 160 -10.47 16.93 12.98
CA PHE A 160 -10.93 17.11 11.60
C PHE A 160 -12.48 17.13 11.57
N TRP A 161 -13.07 17.37 10.40
CA TRP A 161 -14.52 17.31 10.22
C TRP A 161 -15.02 15.86 10.20
N LYS A 162 -15.65 15.44 11.30
CA LYS A 162 -16.09 14.06 11.51
C LYS A 162 -17.45 13.73 10.88
N ASN A 163 -18.05 14.69 10.19
CA ASN A 163 -19.33 14.59 9.50
C ASN A 163 -19.17 14.48 7.97
N VAL A 164 -17.94 14.32 7.47
CA VAL A 164 -17.62 14.13 6.05
C VAL A 164 -16.59 13.03 5.87
N ALA A 165 -16.57 12.40 4.68
CA ALA A 165 -15.61 11.37 4.30
C ALA A 165 -15.14 11.58 2.86
N PHE A 166 -13.92 11.13 2.53
CA PHE A 166 -13.45 11.10 1.15
C PHE A 166 -14.13 9.98 0.35
N ILE A 167 -14.43 10.26 -0.91
CA ILE A 167 -14.96 9.34 -1.91
C ILE A 167 -14.05 9.35 -3.14
N GLY A 168 -14.16 8.36 -4.01
CA GLY A 168 -13.26 8.10 -5.15
C GLY A 168 -13.44 9.04 -6.34
N PHE A 169 -13.47 10.36 -6.11
CA PHE A 169 -13.49 11.38 -7.14
C PHE A 169 -12.35 12.38 -6.92
N GLN A 170 -11.62 12.70 -8.00
CA GLN A 170 -10.54 13.69 -7.97
C GLN A 170 -10.59 14.58 -9.21
N ASP A 171 -10.32 15.86 -9.01
CA ASP A 171 -10.05 16.84 -10.08
C ASP A 171 -8.56 16.75 -10.47
N TRP A 172 -8.29 16.56 -11.76
CA TRP A 172 -6.94 16.43 -12.32
C TRP A 172 -6.31 17.77 -12.74
N GLY A 173 -6.89 18.90 -12.33
CA GLY A 173 -6.36 20.23 -12.61
C GLY A 173 -6.89 20.86 -13.89
N GLU A 174 -7.76 20.17 -14.62
CA GLU A 174 -8.59 20.75 -15.67
C GLU A 174 -9.92 21.17 -15.03
N ARG A 175 -10.10 22.49 -14.81
CA ARG A 175 -11.26 23.04 -14.07
C ARG A 175 -12.57 22.32 -14.39
N GLY A 176 -13.05 21.56 -13.40
CA GLY A 176 -14.37 20.93 -13.45
C GLY A 176 -14.42 19.53 -14.06
N ASP A 177 -13.29 18.92 -14.45
CA ASP A 177 -13.24 17.52 -14.89
C ASP A 177 -12.98 16.58 -13.69
N TRP A 178 -14.07 16.21 -13.02
CA TRP A 178 -14.04 15.22 -11.93
C TRP A 178 -14.10 13.81 -12.50
N ARG A 179 -13.07 13.01 -12.22
CA ARG A 179 -13.03 11.61 -12.64
C ARG A 179 -12.92 10.66 -11.47
N THR A 180 -13.47 9.48 -11.67
CA THR A 180 -13.36 8.37 -10.73
C THR A 180 -11.95 7.82 -10.72
N ILE A 181 -11.48 7.37 -9.56
CA ILE A 181 -10.20 6.68 -9.43
C ILE A 181 -10.45 5.23 -9.00
N HIS A 182 -9.88 4.30 -9.76
CA HIS A 182 -9.94 2.85 -9.57
C HIS A 182 -8.53 2.25 -9.65
#